data_AF-A0A842PJ71-F1
#
_entry.id   AF-A0A842PJ71-F1
#
_cell.length_a   1.000
_cell.length_b   1.000
_cell.length_c   1.000
_cell.angle_alpha   90.00
_cell.angle_beta   90.00
_cell.angle_gamma   90.00
#
_symmetry.space_group_name_H-M   'P 1'
#
loop_
_entity.id
_entity.type
_entity.pdbx_description
1 polymer ?
#
loop_
_entity_poly.entity_id
_entity_poly.type
_entity_poly.pdbx_seq_one_letter_code
_entity_poly.pdbx_strand_id
1 'polypeptide(L)'
;MKKIIVGGGRAGREQAVQLPESVIIELNPGKREKLSELAGVEVIIGDGSDEELLKRVGLEGVEAFISLTGNDDVNYRAATIAKKHGIHKIIVRVEDPEDRERFQKLGIEYIMFPTKIVANLIGDLVRFGAGASSTPFEKIFVPILNKDTVEKAFKEALFVASVARAEVTAVSSVDIDRREMESRAIEMGVPLTILLEEENLMDIIKKHLHYSGYVIIDHVKERLYHPDCIIIDHEERGILDKLFKRSVVLKLIKCASCPVLVARTYGYYERVLALLDSSDTSESVGKHAVQIAHLCGADMYLLILEVVPGELIDGIKKMAEKGNVRITEKWIEGNPMIEVVKEVKSGDYELVVVPRRGTGVIRSDMIRKIVNDAPCSVLTVV
;
A
#
# COMPACT_ATOMS: atom_id res chain seq x y z
N MET A 1 5.53 -23.10 -10.25
CA MET A 1 4.11 -22.82 -10.67
C MET A 1 4.15 -21.74 -11.75
N LYS A 2 3.36 -21.89 -12.82
CA LYS A 2 3.52 -21.09 -14.05
C LYS A 2 2.98 -19.67 -13.89
N LYS A 3 3.78 -18.68 -14.28
CA LYS A 3 3.39 -17.25 -14.35
C LYS A 3 3.47 -16.79 -15.80
N ILE A 4 2.50 -16.02 -16.27
CA ILE A 4 2.48 -15.52 -17.66
C ILE A 4 2.62 -14.00 -17.63
N ILE A 5 3.54 -13.47 -18.43
CA ILE A 5 3.80 -12.04 -18.59
C ILE A 5 3.59 -11.68 -20.06
N VAL A 6 2.65 -10.79 -20.34
CA VAL A 6 2.40 -10.25 -21.68
C VAL A 6 3.14 -8.92 -21.84
N GLY A 7 4.12 -8.90 -22.74
CA GLY A 7 5.01 -7.76 -23.02
C GLY A 7 6.38 -7.90 -22.36
N GLY A 8 7.40 -8.22 -23.14
CA GLY A 8 8.82 -8.22 -22.75
C GLY A 8 9.49 -6.86 -22.90
N GLY A 9 8.78 -5.78 -22.55
CA GLY A 9 9.35 -4.44 -22.41
C GLY A 9 10.25 -4.33 -21.16
N ARG A 10 10.62 -3.11 -20.77
CA ARG A 10 11.41 -2.88 -19.54
C ARG A 10 10.76 -3.51 -18.30
N ALA A 11 9.50 -3.15 -18.05
CA ALA A 11 8.74 -3.65 -16.90
C ALA A 11 8.58 -5.18 -16.93
N GLY A 12 8.16 -5.77 -18.06
CA GLY A 12 7.99 -7.23 -18.15
C GLY A 12 9.29 -8.01 -18.00
N ARG A 13 10.41 -7.47 -18.50
CA ARG A 13 11.74 -8.06 -18.30
C ARG A 13 12.16 -8.02 -16.83
N GLU A 14 12.00 -6.88 -16.17
CA GLU A 14 12.32 -6.71 -14.75
C GLU A 14 11.47 -7.64 -13.87
N GLN A 15 10.17 -7.75 -14.18
CA GLN A 15 9.29 -8.70 -13.49
C GLN A 15 9.69 -10.15 -13.71
N ALA A 16 10.09 -10.54 -14.92
CA ALA A 16 10.53 -11.90 -15.21
C ALA A 16 11.82 -12.29 -14.46
N VAL A 17 12.72 -11.34 -14.20
CA VAL A 17 13.92 -11.56 -13.37
C VAL A 17 13.54 -11.90 -11.93
N GLN A 18 12.55 -11.20 -11.37
CA GLN A 18 12.08 -11.42 -10.00
C GLN A 18 11.12 -12.63 -9.87
N LEU A 19 10.54 -13.07 -10.99
CA LEU A 19 9.57 -14.16 -11.07
C LEU A 19 10.13 -15.31 -11.93
N PRO A 20 11.05 -16.13 -11.38
CA PRO A 20 11.54 -17.31 -12.08
C PRO A 20 10.37 -18.28 -12.38
N GLU A 21 10.55 -19.11 -13.40
CA GLU A 21 9.50 -19.98 -13.98
C GLU A 21 8.35 -19.20 -14.63
N SER A 22 8.67 -18.08 -15.27
CA SER A 22 7.71 -17.26 -16.01
C SER A 22 7.79 -17.50 -17.52
N VAL A 23 6.67 -17.24 -18.20
CA VAL A 23 6.59 -17.21 -19.67
C VAL A 23 6.31 -15.79 -20.12
N ILE A 24 7.21 -15.22 -20.91
CA ILE A 24 7.01 -13.93 -21.55
C ILE A 24 6.41 -14.14 -22.94
N ILE A 25 5.28 -13.48 -23.21
CA ILE A 25 4.69 -13.35 -24.54
C ILE A 25 5.07 -11.97 -25.08
N GLU A 26 5.86 -11.92 -26.15
CA GLU A 26 6.37 -10.68 -26.73
C GLU A 26 6.05 -10.59 -28.22
N LEU A 27 5.45 -9.47 -28.63
CA LEU A 27 5.08 -9.23 -30.01
C LEU A 27 6.30 -9.02 -30.91
N ASN A 28 7.34 -8.32 -30.43
CA ASN A 28 8.52 -8.00 -31.23
C ASN A 28 9.55 -9.15 -31.21
N PRO A 29 9.74 -9.88 -32.34
CA PRO A 29 10.72 -10.97 -32.41
C PRO A 29 12.16 -10.53 -32.13
N GLY A 30 12.50 -9.25 -32.40
CA GLY A 30 13.83 -8.70 -32.17
C GLY A 30 14.24 -8.63 -30.70
N LYS A 31 13.31 -8.84 -29.76
CA LYS A 31 13.64 -8.93 -28.32
C LYS A 31 13.92 -10.35 -27.83
N ARG A 32 13.66 -11.38 -28.66
CA ARG A 32 13.77 -12.80 -28.25
C ARG A 32 15.11 -13.11 -27.59
N GLU A 33 16.21 -12.81 -28.28
CA GLU A 33 17.57 -13.14 -27.84
C GLU A 33 17.84 -12.61 -26.43
N LYS A 34 17.61 -11.30 -26.21
CA LYS A 34 17.80 -10.65 -24.91
C LYS A 34 16.90 -11.19 -23.81
N LEU A 35 15.68 -11.61 -24.13
CA LEU A 35 14.75 -12.16 -23.14
C LEU A 35 15.09 -13.62 -22.82
N SER A 36 15.62 -14.38 -23.79
CA SER A 36 16.05 -15.77 -23.61
C SER A 36 17.33 -15.90 -22.80
N GLU A 37 18.10 -14.82 -22.60
CA GLU A 37 19.22 -14.76 -21.66
C GLU A 37 18.77 -14.83 -20.19
N LEU A 38 17.49 -14.57 -19.89
CA LEU A 38 16.96 -14.60 -18.54
C LEU A 38 16.83 -16.04 -18.04
N ALA A 39 17.47 -16.35 -16.91
CA ALA A 39 17.40 -17.66 -16.31
C ALA A 39 15.98 -18.00 -15.85
N GLY A 40 15.48 -19.18 -16.25
CA GLY A 40 14.16 -19.67 -15.84
C GLY A 40 12.97 -18.98 -16.52
N VAL A 41 13.20 -18.30 -17.65
CA VAL A 41 12.15 -17.63 -18.43
C VAL A 41 11.98 -18.30 -19.79
N GLU A 42 10.75 -18.68 -20.12
CA GLU A 42 10.38 -19.11 -21.47
C GLU A 42 9.91 -17.88 -22.29
N VAL A 43 10.34 -17.77 -23.55
CA VAL A 43 9.97 -16.63 -24.41
C VAL A 43 9.19 -17.11 -25.61
N ILE A 44 7.93 -16.67 -25.69
CA ILE A 44 7.02 -16.94 -26.81
C ILE A 44 6.84 -15.66 -27.60
N ILE A 45 7.07 -15.73 -28.91
CA ILE A 45 6.84 -14.60 -29.80
C ILE A 45 5.44 -14.67 -30.37
N GLY A 46 4.66 -13.63 -30.17
CA GLY A 46 3.30 -13.53 -30.66
C GLY A 46 2.50 -12.40 -29.99
N ASP A 47 1.27 -12.22 -30.46
CA ASP A 47 0.35 -11.21 -29.94
C ASP A 47 -0.33 -11.72 -28.66
N GLY A 48 -0.12 -11.02 -27.55
CA GLY A 48 -0.76 -11.36 -26.27
C GLY A 48 -2.27 -11.19 -26.25
N SER A 49 -2.86 -10.55 -27.26
CA SER A 49 -4.31 -10.45 -27.44
C SER A 49 -4.93 -11.62 -28.24
N ASP A 50 -4.10 -12.55 -28.74
CA ASP A 50 -4.55 -13.77 -29.45
C ASP A 50 -4.94 -14.88 -28.46
N GLU A 51 -6.23 -15.16 -28.35
CA GLU A 51 -6.77 -16.22 -27.49
C GLU A 51 -6.21 -17.61 -27.84
N GLU A 52 -6.00 -17.90 -29.12
CA GLU A 52 -5.46 -19.20 -29.54
C GLU A 52 -3.97 -19.34 -29.20
N LEU A 53 -3.21 -18.23 -29.26
CA LEU A 53 -1.85 -18.22 -28.73
C LEU A 53 -1.85 -18.48 -27.23
N LEU A 54 -2.67 -17.76 -26.45
CA LEU A 54 -2.73 -17.91 -25.00
C LEU A 54 -3.13 -19.33 -24.58
N LYS A 55 -4.07 -19.96 -25.28
CA LYS A 55 -4.42 -21.37 -25.08
C LYS A 55 -3.23 -22.30 -25.35
N ARG A 56 -2.47 -22.08 -26.43
CA ARG A 56 -1.26 -22.86 -26.74
C ARG A 56 -0.17 -22.67 -25.68
N VAL A 57 -0.04 -21.47 -25.12
CA VAL A 57 0.86 -21.22 -23.97
C VAL A 57 0.41 -22.03 -22.77
N GLY A 58 -0.89 -22.28 -22.61
CA GLY A 58 -1.45 -23.04 -21.50
C GLY A 58 -1.80 -22.12 -20.35
N LEU A 59 -3.10 -21.84 -20.20
CA LEU A 59 -3.66 -20.99 -19.15
C LEU A 59 -4.10 -21.78 -17.92
N GLU A 60 -4.16 -23.10 -18.00
CA GLU A 60 -4.55 -23.97 -16.90
C GLU A 60 -3.48 -23.98 -15.80
N GLY A 61 -3.90 -23.84 -14.54
CA GLY A 61 -3.00 -23.86 -13.38
C GLY A 61 -2.01 -22.68 -13.32
N VAL A 62 -2.27 -21.61 -14.07
CA VAL A 62 -1.47 -20.38 -14.02
C VAL A 62 -1.70 -19.69 -12.67
N GLU A 63 -0.60 -19.44 -11.96
CA GLU A 63 -0.59 -18.79 -10.65
C GLU A 63 -0.92 -17.30 -10.77
N ALA A 64 -0.36 -16.64 -11.78
CA ALA A 64 -0.55 -15.22 -12.05
C ALA A 64 -0.44 -14.92 -13.54
N PHE A 65 -1.30 -14.02 -14.02
CA PHE A 65 -1.27 -13.47 -15.37
C PHE A 65 -1.05 -11.96 -15.31
N ILE A 66 -0.01 -11.47 -15.98
CA ILE A 66 0.46 -10.09 -15.85
C ILE A 66 0.54 -9.47 -17.23
N SER A 67 -0.22 -8.40 -17.50
CA SER A 67 -0.16 -7.69 -18.79
C SER A 67 0.51 -6.33 -18.65
N LEU A 68 1.68 -6.18 -19.28
CA LEU A 68 2.61 -5.06 -19.11
C LEU A 68 3.02 -4.43 -20.45
N THR A 69 2.21 -4.61 -21.50
CA THR A 69 2.48 -3.94 -22.77
C THR A 69 2.22 -2.44 -22.65
N GLY A 70 2.76 -1.65 -23.57
CA GLY A 70 2.44 -0.22 -23.68
C GLY A 70 1.13 0.06 -24.43
N ASN A 71 0.29 -0.95 -24.67
CA ASN A 71 -0.97 -0.82 -25.39
C ASN A 71 -2.11 -1.34 -24.50
N ASP A 72 -2.98 -0.44 -24.07
CA ASP A 72 -4.06 -0.77 -23.14
C ASP A 72 -5.10 -1.71 -23.76
N ASP A 73 -5.36 -1.65 -25.07
CA ASP A 73 -6.25 -2.60 -25.74
C ASP A 73 -5.70 -4.03 -25.74
N VAL A 74 -4.39 -4.20 -25.95
CA VAL A 74 -3.73 -5.50 -25.85
C VAL A 74 -3.83 -6.00 -24.41
N ASN A 75 -3.55 -5.14 -23.44
CA ASN A 75 -3.64 -5.49 -22.03
C ASN A 75 -5.06 -5.88 -21.60
N TYR A 76 -6.06 -5.13 -22.06
CA TYR A 76 -7.48 -5.40 -21.82
C TYR A 76 -7.90 -6.76 -22.38
N ARG A 77 -7.57 -7.04 -23.65
CA ARG A 77 -7.92 -8.31 -24.30
C ARG A 77 -7.23 -9.49 -23.64
N ALA A 78 -5.92 -9.39 -23.39
CA ALA A 78 -5.15 -10.44 -22.72
C ALA A 78 -5.74 -10.78 -21.35
N ALA A 79 -6.05 -9.76 -20.55
CA ALA A 79 -6.64 -9.93 -19.23
C ALA A 79 -8.07 -10.50 -19.28
N THR A 80 -8.87 -10.09 -20.26
CA THR A 80 -10.22 -10.65 -20.50
C THR A 80 -10.14 -12.15 -20.81
N ILE A 81 -9.20 -12.56 -21.66
CA ILE A 81 -8.99 -13.97 -22.02
C ILE A 81 -8.53 -14.77 -20.79
N ALA A 82 -7.58 -14.24 -20.01
CA ALA A 82 -7.12 -14.87 -18.77
C ALA A 82 -8.27 -15.08 -17.77
N LYS A 83 -9.12 -14.05 -17.59
CA LYS A 83 -10.29 -14.11 -16.69
C LYS A 83 -11.30 -15.16 -17.16
N LYS A 84 -11.58 -15.22 -18.46
CA LYS A 84 -12.46 -16.23 -19.08
C LYS A 84 -11.99 -17.66 -18.84
N HIS A 85 -10.68 -17.88 -18.70
CA HIS A 85 -10.08 -19.18 -18.42
C HIS A 85 -9.87 -19.46 -16.92
N GLY A 86 -10.49 -18.66 -16.04
CA GLY A 86 -10.51 -18.94 -14.60
C GLY A 86 -9.26 -18.52 -13.84
N ILE A 87 -8.36 -17.74 -14.45
CA ILE A 87 -7.21 -17.19 -13.71
C ILE A 87 -7.72 -16.10 -12.76
N HIS A 88 -7.43 -16.27 -11.47
CA HIS A 88 -7.90 -15.34 -10.43
C HIS A 88 -6.95 -14.15 -10.23
N LYS A 89 -5.63 -14.40 -10.20
CA LYS A 89 -4.62 -13.37 -9.97
C LYS A 89 -4.17 -12.76 -11.28
N ILE A 90 -4.87 -11.69 -11.67
CA ILE A 90 -4.59 -10.94 -12.90
C ILE A 90 -4.12 -9.54 -12.52
N ILE A 91 -2.97 -9.13 -13.04
CA ILE A 91 -2.37 -7.81 -12.83
C ILE A 91 -2.25 -7.12 -14.18
N VAL A 92 -2.73 -5.89 -14.28
CA VAL A 92 -2.69 -5.15 -15.54
C VAL A 92 -2.10 -3.77 -15.34
N ARG A 93 -1.15 -3.40 -16.20
CA ARG A 93 -0.73 -2.01 -16.39
C ARG A 93 -1.73 -1.32 -17.32
N VAL A 94 -2.19 -0.14 -16.91
CA VAL A 94 -2.99 0.76 -17.73
C VAL A 94 -2.24 2.08 -17.83
N GLU A 95 -1.93 2.49 -19.06
CA GLU A 95 -1.22 3.73 -19.34
C GLU A 95 -2.17 4.93 -19.27
N ASP A 96 -3.38 4.79 -19.84
CA ASP A 96 -4.41 5.82 -19.87
C ASP A 96 -5.35 5.72 -18.65
N PRO A 97 -5.31 6.67 -17.70
CA PRO A 97 -6.22 6.67 -16.55
C PRO A 97 -7.71 6.72 -16.93
N GLU A 98 -8.08 7.19 -18.13
CA GLU A 98 -9.47 7.23 -18.60
C GLU A 98 -10.05 5.82 -18.85
N ASP A 99 -9.20 4.84 -19.15
CA ASP A 99 -9.61 3.45 -19.37
C ASP A 99 -9.95 2.69 -18.07
N ARG A 100 -9.77 3.32 -16.90
CA ARG A 100 -10.00 2.70 -15.57
C ARG A 100 -11.34 1.97 -15.47
N GLU A 101 -12.45 2.64 -15.80
CA GLU A 101 -13.78 2.05 -15.66
C GLU A 101 -13.95 0.82 -16.53
N ARG A 102 -13.35 0.84 -17.72
CA ARG A 102 -13.37 -0.27 -18.67
C ARG A 102 -12.67 -1.49 -18.06
N PHE A 103 -11.50 -1.33 -17.45
CA PHE A 103 -10.77 -2.42 -16.78
C PHE A 103 -11.45 -2.90 -15.50
N GLN A 104 -11.98 -2.00 -14.67
CA GLN A 104 -12.69 -2.37 -13.43
C GLN A 104 -13.92 -3.25 -13.70
N LYS A 105 -14.66 -2.99 -14.78
CA LYS A 105 -15.81 -3.82 -15.19
C LYS A 105 -15.45 -5.28 -15.51
N LEU A 106 -14.18 -5.60 -15.77
CA LEU A 106 -13.73 -6.99 -15.94
C LEU A 106 -13.64 -7.76 -14.61
N GLY A 107 -13.73 -7.08 -13.46
CA GLY A 107 -13.50 -7.68 -12.15
C GLY A 107 -12.05 -8.14 -11.97
N ILE A 108 -11.10 -7.39 -12.56
CA ILE A 108 -9.66 -7.56 -12.32
C ILE A 108 -9.33 -6.82 -11.04
N GLU A 109 -8.65 -7.51 -10.12
CA GLU A 109 -8.40 -7.00 -8.77
C GLU A 109 -7.23 -6.00 -8.72
N TYR A 110 -6.24 -6.14 -9.62
CA TYR A 110 -5.00 -5.36 -9.58
C TYR A 110 -4.79 -4.58 -10.88
N ILE A 111 -5.00 -3.26 -10.85
CA ILE A 111 -4.88 -2.34 -12.00
C ILE A 111 -3.91 -1.22 -11.64
N MET A 112 -2.72 -1.25 -12.25
CA MET A 112 -1.68 -0.26 -12.00
C MET A 112 -1.74 0.88 -13.01
N PHE A 113 -1.62 2.13 -12.54
CA PHE A 113 -1.54 3.33 -13.36
C PHE A 113 -0.19 4.05 -13.20
N PRO A 114 0.92 3.52 -13.75
CA PRO A 114 2.26 4.07 -13.52
C PRO A 114 2.39 5.54 -13.93
N THR A 115 1.72 5.94 -15.00
CA THR A 115 1.81 7.30 -15.57
C THR A 115 1.28 8.35 -14.60
N LYS A 116 0.26 8.03 -13.82
CA LYS A 116 -0.27 8.93 -12.78
C LYS A 116 0.72 9.13 -11.64
N ILE A 117 1.39 8.06 -11.18
CA ILE A 117 2.45 8.14 -10.15
C ILE A 117 3.59 9.03 -10.65
N VAL A 118 4.08 8.76 -11.86
CA VAL A 118 5.23 9.47 -12.43
C VAL A 118 4.88 10.95 -12.65
N ALA A 119 3.68 11.24 -13.17
CA ALA A 119 3.21 12.61 -13.34
C ALA A 119 3.14 13.37 -12.00
N ASN A 120 2.63 12.72 -10.96
CA ASN A 120 2.56 13.27 -9.61
C ASN A 120 3.97 13.56 -9.05
N LEU A 121 4.88 12.60 -9.16
CA LEU A 121 6.28 12.77 -8.75
C LEU A 121 6.98 13.93 -9.48
N ILE A 122 6.85 14.02 -10.81
CA ILE A 122 7.44 15.12 -11.59
C ILE A 122 6.82 16.46 -11.17
N GLY A 123 5.49 16.51 -11.00
CA GLY A 123 4.79 17.71 -10.58
C GLY A 123 5.30 18.22 -9.23
N ASP A 124 5.54 17.33 -8.28
CA ASP A 124 6.05 17.68 -6.95
C ASP A 124 7.49 18.16 -6.99
N LEU A 125 8.35 17.50 -7.77
CA LEU A 125 9.74 17.96 -7.99
C LEU A 125 9.80 19.38 -8.57
N VAL A 126 8.89 19.72 -9.48
CA VAL A 126 8.81 21.07 -10.07
C VAL A 126 8.26 22.09 -9.08
N ARG A 127 7.23 21.73 -8.30
CA ARG A 127 6.54 22.65 -7.38
C ARG A 127 7.37 23.01 -6.15
N PHE A 128 8.04 22.02 -5.56
CA PHE A 128 8.66 22.18 -4.24
C PHE A 128 10.19 22.11 -4.29
N GLY A 129 10.78 21.80 -5.44
CA GLY A 129 12.22 21.56 -5.57
C GLY A 129 12.65 20.26 -4.87
N ALA A 130 13.95 19.97 -4.87
CA ALA A 130 14.47 18.70 -4.34
C ALA A 130 14.37 18.54 -2.80
N GLY A 131 13.94 19.58 -2.06
CA GLY A 131 14.09 19.65 -0.60
C GLY A 131 12.88 20.16 0.21
N ALA A 132 11.73 20.43 -0.41
CA ALA A 132 10.49 20.64 0.33
C ALA A 132 9.50 19.54 -0.07
N SER A 133 9.05 18.76 0.91
CA SER A 133 8.23 17.58 0.64
C SER A 133 6.77 17.84 1.00
N SER A 134 5.87 17.60 0.05
CA SER A 134 4.44 17.34 0.29
C SER A 134 4.21 15.91 0.76
N THR A 135 5.25 15.08 0.93
CA THR A 135 5.11 13.67 1.30
C THR A 135 4.57 13.54 2.72
N PRO A 136 3.74 12.52 2.98
CA PRO A 136 3.17 12.31 4.30
C PRO A 136 4.24 11.83 5.29
N PHE A 137 5.30 11.18 4.81
CA PHE A 137 6.34 10.55 5.62
C PHE A 137 7.72 10.75 4.98
N GLU A 138 8.75 11.04 5.79
CA GLU A 138 10.16 11.03 5.38
C GLU A 138 10.93 9.91 6.09
N LYS A 139 10.54 9.58 7.34
CA LYS A 139 11.17 8.55 8.16
C LYS A 139 10.15 7.53 8.62
N ILE A 140 10.30 6.29 8.16
CA ILE A 140 9.41 5.18 8.47
C ILE A 140 10.10 4.21 9.43
N PHE A 141 9.43 3.88 10.52
CA PHE A 141 9.91 2.91 11.51
C PHE A 141 9.10 1.62 11.46
N VAL A 142 9.79 0.48 11.36
CA VAL A 142 9.20 -0.85 11.27
C VAL A 142 9.69 -1.73 12.42
N PRO A 143 8.92 -1.91 13.49
CA PRO A 143 9.26 -2.84 14.54
C PRO A 143 8.88 -4.28 14.14
N ILE A 144 9.88 -5.16 14.04
CA ILE A 144 9.75 -6.56 13.69
C ILE A 144 9.69 -7.40 14.97
N LEU A 145 8.59 -8.15 15.12
CA LEU A 145 8.24 -8.86 16.37
C LEU A 145 8.57 -10.34 16.35
N ASN A 146 8.45 -10.95 15.18
CA ASN A 146 8.71 -12.35 14.93
C ASN A 146 8.98 -12.51 13.43
N LYS A 147 9.48 -13.68 13.03
CA LYS A 147 9.84 -13.96 11.63
C LYS A 147 8.67 -13.81 10.66
N ASP A 148 7.44 -14.14 11.08
CA ASP A 148 6.24 -13.98 10.26
C ASP A 148 5.81 -12.50 10.11
N THR A 149 6.20 -11.66 11.06
CA THR A 149 5.95 -10.20 11.09
C THR A 149 6.96 -9.42 10.25
N VAL A 150 8.02 -10.09 9.77
CA VAL A 150 8.99 -9.45 8.87
C VAL A 150 8.31 -9.13 7.55
N GLU A 151 7.33 -9.91 7.10
CA GLU A 151 6.97 -9.90 5.70
C GLU A 151 5.97 -8.78 5.34
N LYS A 152 4.88 -8.62 6.11
CA LYS A 152 3.78 -7.67 5.81
C LYS A 152 4.21 -6.22 5.98
N ALA A 153 4.58 -5.82 7.19
CA ALA A 153 4.89 -4.45 7.54
C ALA A 153 6.12 -3.95 6.79
N PHE A 154 7.13 -4.79 6.63
CA PHE A 154 8.34 -4.40 5.90
C PHE A 154 8.06 -4.20 4.41
N LYS A 155 7.36 -5.11 3.73
CA LYS A 155 7.03 -4.95 2.30
C LYS A 155 6.18 -3.72 2.07
N GLU A 156 5.17 -3.50 2.92
CA GLU A 156 4.32 -2.31 2.83
C GLU A 156 5.11 -1.04 3.15
N ALA A 157 6.06 -1.09 4.09
CA ALA A 157 6.97 0.02 4.36
C ALA A 157 7.88 0.34 3.18
N LEU A 158 8.46 -0.66 2.51
CA LEU A 158 9.25 -0.42 1.31
C LEU A 158 8.39 0.17 0.19
N PHE A 159 7.14 -0.29 0.04
CA PHE A 159 6.21 0.30 -0.93
C PHE A 159 5.94 1.78 -0.63
N VAL A 160 5.46 2.10 0.57
CA VAL A 160 5.17 3.47 0.99
C VAL A 160 6.43 4.35 0.90
N ALA A 161 7.58 3.83 1.31
CA ALA A 161 8.85 4.54 1.24
C ALA A 161 9.31 4.82 -0.19
N SER A 162 9.13 3.87 -1.12
CA SER A 162 9.53 4.03 -2.52
C SER A 162 8.77 5.17 -3.21
N VAL A 163 7.48 5.32 -2.91
CA VAL A 163 6.64 6.40 -3.46
C VAL A 163 6.82 7.72 -2.71
N ALA A 164 6.99 7.67 -1.38
CA ALA A 164 7.19 8.85 -0.54
C ALA A 164 8.64 9.35 -0.52
N ARG A 165 9.58 8.63 -1.13
CA ARG A 165 11.03 8.88 -1.04
C ARG A 165 11.53 8.92 0.41
N ALA A 166 10.94 8.06 1.26
CA ALA A 166 11.26 7.97 2.67
C ALA A 166 12.42 6.99 2.93
N GLU A 167 13.10 7.17 4.06
CA GLU A 167 14.00 6.16 4.60
C GLU A 167 13.23 5.19 5.52
N VAL A 168 13.63 3.92 5.51
CA VAL A 168 13.06 2.88 6.37
C VAL A 168 14.09 2.46 7.40
N THR A 169 13.66 2.40 8.66
CA THR A 169 14.41 1.78 9.75
C THR A 169 13.62 0.61 10.30
N ALA A 170 14.16 -0.59 10.10
CA ALA A 170 13.63 -1.80 10.67
C ALA A 170 14.39 -2.15 11.96
N VAL A 171 13.66 -2.41 13.04
CA VAL A 171 14.24 -2.86 14.31
C VAL A 171 13.66 -4.22 14.66
N SER A 172 14.53 -5.20 14.82
CA SER A 172 14.13 -6.58 15.11
C SER A 172 14.72 -7.05 16.43
N SER A 173 13.92 -7.76 17.22
CA SER A 173 14.40 -8.51 18.39
C SER A 173 14.61 -9.99 18.13
N VAL A 174 14.46 -10.41 16.87
CA VAL A 174 14.66 -11.78 16.40
C VAL A 174 15.66 -11.80 15.27
N ASP A 175 16.29 -12.96 15.07
CA ASP A 175 17.14 -13.20 13.91
C ASP A 175 16.30 -13.10 12.61
N ILE A 176 16.77 -12.31 11.65
CA ILE A 176 16.09 -11.98 10.39
C ILE A 176 17.04 -12.18 9.22
N ASP A 177 16.48 -12.53 8.05
CA ASP A 177 17.28 -12.59 6.82
C ASP A 177 17.60 -11.18 6.32
N ARG A 178 18.66 -10.62 6.90
CA ARG A 178 19.15 -9.29 6.58
C ARG A 178 19.48 -9.12 5.10
N ARG A 179 20.04 -10.15 4.46
CA ARG A 179 20.44 -10.08 3.04
C ARG A 179 19.23 -9.98 2.14
N GLU A 180 18.19 -10.77 2.41
CA GLU A 180 16.94 -10.70 1.66
C GLU A 180 16.29 -9.31 1.80
N MET A 181 16.21 -8.79 3.03
CA MET A 181 15.64 -7.47 3.29
C MET A 181 16.41 -6.33 2.59
N GLU A 182 17.75 -6.36 2.66
CA GLU A 182 18.61 -5.40 1.98
C GLU A 182 18.45 -5.48 0.45
N SER A 183 18.39 -6.69 -0.12
CA SER A 183 18.15 -6.88 -1.56
C SER A 183 16.83 -6.23 -1.99
N ARG A 184 15.74 -6.51 -1.26
CA ARG A 184 14.42 -5.92 -1.55
C ARG A 184 14.43 -4.40 -1.48
N ALA A 185 15.09 -3.82 -0.48
CA ALA A 185 15.18 -2.38 -0.35
C ALA A 185 15.99 -1.73 -1.48
N ILE A 186 17.11 -2.34 -1.88
CA ILE A 186 17.93 -1.90 -3.03
C ILE A 186 17.11 -1.95 -4.32
N GLU A 187 16.38 -3.04 -4.56
CA GLU A 187 15.50 -3.19 -5.73
C GLU A 187 14.42 -2.11 -5.80
N MET A 188 13.92 -1.67 -4.65
CA MET A 188 12.90 -0.62 -4.55
C MET A 188 13.50 0.80 -4.44
N GLY A 189 14.82 0.94 -4.42
CA GLY A 189 15.51 2.23 -4.26
C GLY A 189 15.29 2.90 -2.90
N VAL A 190 15.00 2.12 -1.86
CA VAL A 190 14.67 2.60 -0.51
C VAL A 190 15.91 2.55 0.39
N PRO A 191 16.33 3.67 1.02
CA PRO A 191 17.35 3.65 2.06
C PRO A 191 16.86 2.84 3.27
N LEU A 192 17.56 1.75 3.60
CA LEU A 192 17.21 0.86 4.70
C LEU A 192 18.30 0.80 5.77
N THR A 193 17.90 1.03 7.02
CA THR A 193 18.70 0.71 8.21
C THR A 193 18.07 -0.45 8.98
N ILE A 194 18.85 -1.46 9.34
CA ILE A 194 18.40 -2.61 10.16
C ILE A 194 19.15 -2.60 11.49
N LEU A 195 18.41 -2.60 12.61
CA LEU A 195 18.93 -2.70 13.97
C LEU A 195 18.46 -3.99 14.64
N LEU A 196 19.37 -4.68 15.33
CA LEU A 196 19.06 -5.87 16.13
C LEU A 196 19.14 -5.49 17.62
N GLU A 197 18.05 -5.73 18.36
CA GLU A 197 17.91 -5.35 19.77
C GLU A 197 17.39 -6.54 20.60
N GLU A 198 18.03 -6.89 21.72
CA GLU A 198 17.62 -8.06 22.52
C GLU A 198 16.32 -7.85 23.33
N GLU A 199 15.77 -6.63 23.34
CA GLU A 199 14.68 -6.22 24.22
C GLU A 199 13.26 -6.47 23.67
N ASN A 200 12.27 -6.43 24.56
CA ASN A 200 10.86 -6.54 24.21
C ASN A 200 10.40 -5.34 23.37
N LEU A 201 9.51 -5.58 22.40
CA LEU A 201 8.87 -4.56 21.56
C LEU A 201 8.43 -3.29 22.29
N MET A 202 7.75 -3.41 23.44
CA MET A 202 7.25 -2.22 24.14
C MET A 202 8.39 -1.35 24.64
N ASP A 203 9.54 -1.95 24.93
CA ASP A 203 10.71 -1.23 25.40
C ASP A 203 11.50 -0.66 24.21
N ILE A 204 11.57 -1.38 23.08
CA ILE A 204 12.01 -0.82 21.79
C ILE A 204 11.16 0.43 21.45
N ILE A 205 9.83 0.33 21.51
CA ILE A 205 8.91 1.41 21.17
C ILE A 205 9.02 2.56 22.18
N LYS A 206 9.09 2.30 23.48
CA LYS A 206 9.29 3.36 24.48
C LYS A 206 10.63 4.08 24.29
N LYS A 207 11.71 3.35 24.00
CA LYS A 207 13.04 3.93 23.77
C LYS A 207 13.05 4.83 22.53
N HIS A 208 12.33 4.46 21.48
CA HIS A 208 12.40 5.15 20.19
C HIS A 208 11.28 6.18 19.94
N LEU A 209 10.18 6.21 20.70
CA LEU A 209 8.97 6.97 20.31
C LEU A 209 8.52 8.11 21.23
N HIS A 210 9.39 8.66 22.08
CA HIS A 210 9.09 9.81 22.95
C HIS A 210 7.76 9.66 23.71
N TYR A 211 7.71 8.67 24.61
CA TYR A 211 6.54 8.42 25.41
C TYR A 211 6.34 9.56 26.44
N SER A 212 5.20 10.25 26.39
CA SER A 212 4.85 11.25 27.40
C SER A 212 4.74 10.58 28.78
N GLY A 213 5.75 10.80 29.65
CA GLY A 213 5.81 10.24 31.01
C GLY A 213 7.17 9.67 31.45
N TYR A 214 8.16 9.58 30.57
CA TYR A 214 9.53 9.19 30.93
C TYR A 214 10.51 10.35 30.70
N VAL A 215 11.32 10.68 31.71
CA VAL A 215 12.45 11.60 31.58
C VAL A 215 13.54 10.88 30.80
N ILE A 216 13.70 11.21 29.53
CA ILE A 216 14.81 10.70 28.72
C ILE A 216 16.08 11.44 29.18
N ILE A 217 17.04 10.69 29.72
CA ILE A 217 18.38 11.18 30.07
C ILE A 217 19.02 11.71 28.79
N ASP A 218 19.61 12.91 28.83
CA ASP A 218 20.07 13.67 27.66
C ASP A 218 21.04 12.90 26.73
N HIS A 219 21.73 11.87 27.22
CA HIS A 219 22.61 11.01 26.40
C HIS A 219 21.88 10.06 25.43
N VAL A 220 20.56 9.88 25.53
CA VAL A 220 19.78 9.05 24.60
C VAL A 220 19.24 9.88 23.43
N LYS A 221 19.19 11.21 23.54
CA LYS A 221 18.67 12.12 22.51
C LYS A 221 19.40 12.05 21.17
N GLU A 222 20.67 11.69 21.18
CA GLU A 222 21.50 11.62 19.96
C GLU A 222 21.23 10.37 19.08
N ARG A 223 20.47 9.39 19.60
CA ARG A 223 20.08 8.16 18.86
C ARG A 223 18.58 7.97 18.70
N LEU A 224 17.77 8.98 19.07
CA LEU A 224 16.31 8.90 18.97
C LEU A 224 15.88 8.99 17.50
N TYR A 225 15.36 7.88 16.98
CA TYR A 225 14.57 7.91 15.76
C TYR A 225 13.32 8.75 16.03
N HIS A 226 13.14 9.82 15.27
CA HIS A 226 11.89 10.57 15.23
C HIS A 226 11.16 10.16 13.95
N PRO A 227 10.44 9.02 13.93
CA PRO A 227 9.74 8.60 12.74
C PRO A 227 8.50 9.45 12.53
N ASP A 228 8.21 9.75 11.27
CA ASP A 228 6.95 10.39 10.85
C ASP A 228 5.83 9.35 10.71
N CYS A 229 6.18 8.07 10.58
CA CYS A 229 5.23 6.97 10.57
C CYS A 229 5.82 5.69 11.17
N ILE A 230 4.98 4.95 11.87
CA ILE A 230 5.26 3.58 12.29
C ILE A 230 4.42 2.64 11.44
N ILE A 231 5.05 1.65 10.82
CA ILE A 231 4.35 0.60 10.08
C ILE A 231 4.51 -0.70 10.84
N ILE A 232 3.39 -1.27 11.29
CA ILE A 232 3.34 -2.50 12.09
C ILE A 232 2.40 -3.49 11.46
N ASP A 233 2.61 -4.77 11.73
CA ASP A 233 1.66 -5.77 11.27
C ASP A 233 0.38 -5.80 12.06
N HIS A 234 -0.67 -6.20 11.33
CA HIS A 234 -1.87 -6.69 11.96
C HIS A 234 -1.61 -8.00 12.71
N GLU A 235 -2.11 -8.09 13.95
CA GLU A 235 -2.08 -9.33 14.73
C GLU A 235 -3.21 -10.28 14.27
N GLU A 236 -2.86 -11.37 13.57
CA GLU A 236 -3.78 -12.49 13.35
C GLU A 236 -3.96 -13.28 14.65
N ARG A 237 -4.92 -12.88 15.47
CA ARG A 237 -5.19 -13.55 16.76
C ARG A 237 -6.18 -14.70 16.62
N GLY A 238 -5.80 -15.88 17.10
CA GLY A 238 -6.72 -16.99 17.37
C GLY A 238 -7.75 -16.66 18.46
N ILE A 239 -8.78 -17.50 18.60
CA ILE A 239 -9.90 -17.31 19.55
C ILE A 239 -9.38 -17.17 21.00
N LEU A 240 -8.38 -17.96 21.38
CA LEU A 240 -7.79 -17.95 22.73
C LEU A 240 -6.97 -16.68 23.00
N ASP A 241 -6.21 -16.16 22.03
CA ASP A 241 -5.44 -14.91 22.19
C ASP A 241 -6.32 -13.65 22.27
N LYS A 242 -7.53 -13.71 21.69
CA LYS A 242 -8.56 -12.66 21.84
C LYS A 242 -9.15 -12.63 23.26
N LEU A 243 -9.23 -13.78 23.94
CA LEU A 243 -9.81 -13.92 25.28
C LEU A 243 -8.85 -13.49 26.40
N PHE A 244 -7.53 -13.71 26.25
CA PHE A 244 -6.59 -13.61 27.38
C PHE A 244 -5.51 -12.51 27.29
N LYS A 245 -5.33 -11.82 26.15
CA LYS A 245 -4.28 -10.77 26.01
C LYS A 245 -4.83 -9.46 25.43
N ARG A 246 -4.37 -8.31 25.93
CA ARG A 246 -4.62 -6.99 25.30
C ARG A 246 -3.82 -6.87 23.99
N SER A 247 -4.43 -6.38 22.91
CA SER A 247 -3.76 -6.13 21.62
C SER A 247 -2.51 -5.28 21.78
N VAL A 248 -1.37 -5.76 21.26
CA VAL A 248 -0.12 -5.01 21.25
C VAL A 248 -0.24 -3.86 20.26
N VAL A 249 -0.75 -4.13 19.06
CA VAL A 249 -1.08 -3.13 18.03
C VAL A 249 -1.90 -1.96 18.59
N LEU A 250 -3.00 -2.23 19.29
CA LEU A 250 -3.83 -1.16 19.88
C LEU A 250 -3.13 -0.40 21.02
N LYS A 251 -2.20 -1.04 21.73
CA LYS A 251 -1.37 -0.32 22.71
C LYS A 251 -0.42 0.62 21.96
N LEU A 252 0.25 0.14 20.91
CA LEU A 252 1.19 0.94 20.12
C LEU A 252 0.51 2.16 19.51
N ILE A 253 -0.63 1.97 18.85
CA ILE A 253 -1.44 3.05 18.30
C ILE A 253 -1.72 4.12 19.35
N LYS A 254 -2.09 3.74 20.58
CA LYS A 254 -2.39 4.72 21.64
C LYS A 254 -1.19 5.53 22.12
N CYS A 255 0.01 4.97 21.97
CA CYS A 255 1.25 5.47 22.54
C CYS A 255 2.11 6.23 21.53
N ALA A 256 2.00 5.89 20.25
CA ALA A 256 2.74 6.49 19.16
C ALA A 256 2.44 7.99 19.07
N SER A 257 3.48 8.81 18.93
CA SER A 257 3.40 10.26 18.75
C SER A 257 3.21 10.68 17.29
N CYS A 258 3.24 9.72 16.37
CA CYS A 258 3.06 9.90 14.92
C CYS A 258 2.03 8.89 14.37
N PRO A 259 1.60 9.05 13.11
CA PRO A 259 0.72 8.10 12.44
C PRO A 259 1.23 6.65 12.51
N VAL A 260 0.29 5.71 12.70
CA VAL A 260 0.58 4.27 12.71
C VAL A 260 -0.22 3.58 11.62
N LEU A 261 0.48 2.99 10.65
CA LEU A 261 -0.09 2.14 9.62
C LEU A 261 -0.06 0.69 10.11
N VAL A 262 -1.24 0.09 10.19
CA VAL A 262 -1.40 -1.34 10.45
C VAL A 262 -1.48 -2.07 9.12
N ALA A 263 -0.38 -2.72 8.77
CA ALA A 263 -0.14 -3.40 7.51
C ALA A 263 -0.93 -4.72 7.42
N ARG A 264 -1.59 -4.92 6.28
CA ARG A 264 -2.42 -6.09 5.97
C ARG A 264 -2.32 -6.53 4.52
N THR A 265 -2.07 -5.60 3.61
CA THR A 265 -2.07 -5.83 2.18
C THR A 265 -0.73 -5.48 1.56
N TYR A 266 -0.17 -6.39 0.76
CA TYR A 266 1.07 -6.19 0.01
C TYR A 266 0.85 -5.44 -1.31
N GLY A 267 -0.18 -4.59 -1.36
CA GLY A 267 -0.77 -4.07 -2.60
C GLY A 267 -0.54 -2.59 -2.80
N TYR A 268 -0.68 -2.18 -4.05
CA TYR A 268 -0.76 -0.78 -4.43
C TYR A 268 -2.08 -0.16 -3.94
N TYR A 269 -2.05 1.04 -3.38
CA TYR A 269 -3.27 1.71 -2.96
C TYR A 269 -3.98 2.34 -4.17
N GLU A 270 -5.08 1.74 -4.61
CA GLU A 270 -5.89 2.31 -5.70
C GLU A 270 -7.06 3.14 -5.16
N ARG A 271 -7.60 2.76 -4.01
CA ARG A 271 -8.75 3.38 -3.35
C ARG A 271 -8.44 3.59 -1.87
N VAL A 272 -8.44 4.85 -1.45
CA VAL A 272 -8.18 5.28 -0.07
C VAL A 272 -9.49 5.81 0.54
N LEU A 273 -9.94 5.20 1.64
CA LEU A 273 -11.10 5.66 2.40
C LEU A 273 -10.65 6.53 3.59
N ALA A 274 -11.21 7.72 3.72
CA ALA A 274 -11.01 8.61 4.87
C ALA A 274 -12.32 8.77 5.65
N LEU A 275 -12.28 8.52 6.96
CA LEU A 275 -13.46 8.70 7.83
C LEU A 275 -13.42 10.08 8.47
N LEU A 276 -14.47 10.86 8.27
CA LEU A 276 -14.57 12.23 8.76
C LEU A 276 -15.78 12.41 9.67
N ASP A 277 -15.55 13.05 10.80
CA ASP A 277 -16.57 13.66 11.66
C ASP A 277 -16.28 15.15 11.85
N SER A 278 -17.03 15.86 12.70
CA SER A 278 -16.84 17.31 12.87
C SER A 278 -15.62 17.69 13.71
N SER A 279 -14.72 16.76 14.05
CA SER A 279 -13.55 17.03 14.87
C SER A 279 -12.38 17.60 14.07
N ASP A 280 -11.52 18.37 14.75
CA ASP A 280 -10.29 18.92 14.15
C ASP A 280 -9.33 17.83 13.64
N THR A 281 -9.38 16.62 14.24
CA THR A 281 -8.58 15.48 13.77
C THR A 281 -8.97 15.05 12.36
N SER A 282 -10.20 15.30 11.92
CA SER A 282 -10.65 15.00 10.55
C SER A 282 -9.87 15.79 9.49
N GLU A 283 -9.35 16.99 9.81
CA GLU A 283 -8.45 17.72 8.91
C GLU A 283 -7.14 16.95 8.69
N SER A 284 -6.56 16.42 9.77
CA SER A 284 -5.38 15.56 9.73
C SER A 284 -5.65 14.27 8.96
N VAL A 285 -6.81 13.63 9.17
CA VAL A 285 -7.25 12.44 8.42
C VAL A 285 -7.31 12.74 6.93
N GLY A 286 -8.02 13.80 6.55
CA GLY A 286 -8.17 14.22 5.16
C GLY A 286 -6.82 14.54 4.53
N LYS A 287 -5.96 15.28 5.22
CA LYS A 287 -4.61 15.63 4.75
C LYS A 287 -3.76 14.40 4.43
N HIS A 288 -3.61 13.48 5.37
CA HIS A 288 -2.78 12.28 5.16
C HIS A 288 -3.36 11.38 4.06
N ALA A 289 -4.69 11.24 4.02
CA ALA A 289 -5.36 10.47 2.98
C ALA A 289 -5.16 11.07 1.58
N VAL A 290 -5.24 12.40 1.43
CA VAL A 290 -4.93 13.09 0.16
C VAL A 290 -3.46 12.89 -0.22
N GLN A 291 -2.53 13.06 0.72
CA GLN A 291 -1.09 12.91 0.45
C GLN A 291 -0.74 11.49 -0.02
N ILE A 292 -1.28 10.47 0.65
CA ILE A 292 -1.06 9.07 0.24
C ILE A 292 -1.74 8.78 -1.10
N ALA A 293 -2.99 9.22 -1.29
CA ALA A 293 -3.67 9.04 -2.56
C ALA A 293 -2.94 9.73 -3.72
N HIS A 294 -2.36 10.90 -3.50
CA HIS A 294 -1.50 11.57 -4.47
C HIS A 294 -0.29 10.71 -4.85
N LEU A 295 0.50 10.28 -3.86
CA LEU A 295 1.71 9.48 -4.11
C LEU A 295 1.41 8.17 -4.81
N CYS A 296 0.29 7.53 -4.45
CA CYS A 296 -0.14 6.27 -5.04
C CYS A 296 -1.07 6.45 -6.25
N GLY A 297 -1.24 7.65 -6.80
CA GLY A 297 -2.17 7.87 -7.92
C GLY A 297 -3.59 7.32 -7.67
N ALA A 298 -4.01 7.23 -6.41
CA ALA A 298 -5.25 6.60 -5.98
C ALA A 298 -6.45 7.53 -6.19
N ASP A 299 -7.64 6.95 -6.09
CA ASP A 299 -8.88 7.67 -5.85
C ASP A 299 -9.16 7.69 -4.35
N MET A 300 -9.77 8.77 -3.86
CA MET A 300 -10.06 8.99 -2.46
C MET A 300 -11.57 9.02 -2.23
N TYR A 301 -12.00 8.42 -1.13
CA TYR A 301 -13.39 8.35 -0.71
C TYR A 301 -13.53 8.98 0.66
N LEU A 302 -14.42 9.95 0.81
CA LEU A 302 -14.72 10.58 2.10
C LEU A 302 -16.00 9.97 2.66
N LEU A 303 -15.88 9.20 3.74
CA LEU A 303 -17.04 8.72 4.48
C LEU A 303 -17.37 9.72 5.58
N ILE A 304 -18.40 10.53 5.34
CA ILE A 304 -18.80 11.65 6.19
C ILE A 304 -19.88 11.17 7.16
N LEU A 305 -19.56 11.18 8.46
CA LEU A 305 -20.37 10.53 9.50
C LEU A 305 -21.45 11.41 10.13
N GLU A 306 -21.35 12.72 9.93
CA GLU A 306 -22.29 13.70 10.45
C GLU A 306 -22.19 15.00 9.63
N VAL A 307 -22.98 16.01 9.99
CA VAL A 307 -22.81 17.34 9.40
C VAL A 307 -21.47 17.92 9.85
N VAL A 308 -20.54 18.03 8.91
CA VAL A 308 -19.21 18.61 9.13
C VAL A 308 -19.15 20.05 8.60
N PRO A 309 -18.23 20.89 9.12
CA PRO A 309 -18.02 22.23 8.58
C PRO A 309 -17.68 22.18 7.09
N GLY A 310 -18.32 23.02 6.27
CA GLY A 310 -18.04 23.10 4.83
C GLY A 310 -16.58 23.42 4.53
N GLU A 311 -15.96 24.28 5.35
CA GLU A 311 -14.55 24.66 5.25
C GLU A 311 -13.60 23.45 5.34
N LEU A 312 -13.94 22.42 6.12
CA LEU A 312 -13.14 21.20 6.24
C LEU A 312 -13.14 20.43 4.91
N ILE A 313 -14.33 20.19 4.35
CA ILE A 313 -14.47 19.45 3.09
C ILE A 313 -13.86 20.24 1.93
N ASP A 314 -14.09 21.54 1.88
CA ASP A 314 -13.52 22.42 0.85
C ASP A 314 -11.99 22.48 0.93
N GLY A 315 -11.43 22.49 2.15
CA GLY A 315 -9.99 22.39 2.39
C GLY A 315 -9.41 21.09 1.83
N ILE A 316 -10.03 19.95 2.14
CA ILE A 316 -9.60 18.63 1.65
C ILE A 316 -9.71 18.56 0.11
N LYS A 317 -10.83 19.03 -0.47
CA LYS A 317 -11.01 19.08 -1.93
C LYS A 317 -9.97 19.94 -2.62
N LYS A 318 -9.65 21.11 -2.08
CA LYS A 318 -8.63 21.99 -2.62
C LYS A 318 -7.24 21.36 -2.58
N MET A 319 -6.94 20.59 -1.54
CA MET A 319 -5.70 19.80 -1.48
C MET A 319 -5.70 18.69 -2.52
N ALA A 320 -6.81 17.96 -2.68
CA ALA A 320 -6.94 16.88 -3.64
C ALA A 320 -6.84 17.37 -5.09
N GLU A 321 -7.45 18.51 -5.41
CA GLU A 321 -7.33 19.14 -6.73
C GLU A 321 -5.86 19.46 -7.06
N LYS A 322 -5.12 20.07 -6.12
CA LYS A 322 -3.68 20.33 -6.27
C LYS A 322 -2.87 19.04 -6.43
N GLY A 323 -3.29 17.97 -5.76
CA GLY A 323 -2.68 16.64 -5.82
C GLY A 323 -3.20 15.77 -6.96
N ASN A 324 -4.04 16.27 -7.88
CA ASN A 324 -4.65 15.44 -8.93
C ASN A 324 -5.30 14.14 -8.36
N VAL A 325 -5.95 14.26 -7.21
CA VAL A 325 -6.66 13.18 -6.51
C VAL A 325 -8.15 13.37 -6.76
N ARG A 326 -8.80 12.31 -7.27
CA ARG A 326 -10.25 12.28 -7.43
C ARG A 326 -10.89 11.99 -6.08
N ILE A 327 -11.85 12.80 -5.67
CA ILE A 327 -12.63 12.58 -4.44
C ILE A 327 -14.05 12.13 -4.78
N THR A 328 -14.52 11.11 -4.07
CA THR A 328 -15.93 10.72 -4.00
C THR A 328 -16.43 10.86 -2.57
N GLU A 329 -17.51 11.61 -2.36
CA GLU A 329 -18.13 11.74 -1.05
C GLU A 329 -19.19 10.66 -0.84
N LYS A 330 -19.23 10.09 0.36
CA LYS A 330 -20.26 9.15 0.82
C LYS A 330 -20.78 9.64 2.17
N TRP A 331 -22.06 9.97 2.20
CA TRP A 331 -22.76 10.38 3.42
C TRP A 331 -23.46 9.17 4.01
N ILE A 332 -23.30 8.95 5.32
CA ILE A 332 -24.07 7.91 6.00
C ILE A 332 -25.45 8.45 6.37
N GLU A 333 -26.46 7.59 6.32
CA GLU A 333 -27.85 7.97 6.61
C GLU A 333 -28.37 7.36 7.91
N GLY A 334 -27.77 6.26 8.37
CA GLY A 334 -28.18 5.50 9.53
C GLY A 334 -27.12 5.48 10.63
N ASN A 335 -27.00 4.33 11.31
CA ASN A 335 -26.12 4.22 12.48
C ASN A 335 -24.65 4.24 12.04
N PRO A 336 -23.83 5.23 12.48
CA PRO A 336 -22.45 5.37 12.03
C PRO A 336 -21.59 4.13 12.28
N MET A 337 -21.75 3.49 13.43
CA MET A 337 -20.98 2.29 13.79
C MET A 337 -21.29 1.12 12.86
N ILE A 338 -22.54 0.96 12.43
CA ILE A 338 -22.94 -0.15 11.55
C ILE A 338 -22.46 0.11 10.12
N GLU A 339 -22.73 1.31 9.60
CA GLU A 339 -22.41 1.65 8.21
C GLU A 339 -20.91 1.72 7.96
N VAL A 340 -20.16 2.35 8.87
CA VAL A 340 -18.69 2.40 8.78
C VAL A 340 -18.09 0.99 8.76
N VAL A 341 -18.53 0.11 9.66
CA VAL A 341 -17.97 -1.25 9.70
C VAL A 341 -18.36 -2.04 8.46
N LYS A 342 -19.58 -1.85 7.94
CA LYS A 342 -20.00 -2.48 6.69
C LYS A 342 -19.14 -1.99 5.52
N GLU A 343 -18.96 -0.69 5.40
CA GLU A 343 -18.21 -0.05 4.32
C GLU A 343 -16.74 -0.48 4.34
N VAL A 344 -16.10 -0.45 5.52
CA VAL A 344 -14.72 -0.89 5.70
C VAL A 344 -14.55 -2.39 5.40
N LYS A 345 -15.57 -3.22 5.64
CA LYS A 345 -15.53 -4.67 5.39
C LYS A 345 -15.91 -5.07 3.97
N SER A 346 -16.29 -4.13 3.10
CA SER A 346 -16.65 -4.39 1.71
C SER A 346 -15.51 -5.05 0.92
N GLY A 347 -14.26 -4.72 1.25
CA GLY A 347 -13.08 -5.06 0.45
C GLY A 347 -12.83 -4.07 -0.70
N ASP A 348 -13.59 -2.97 -0.77
CA ASP A 348 -13.49 -1.98 -1.85
C ASP A 348 -12.34 -0.99 -1.66
N TYR A 349 -11.53 -1.11 -0.61
CA TYR A 349 -10.46 -0.17 -0.29
C TYR A 349 -9.19 -0.90 0.09
N GLU A 350 -8.04 -0.35 -0.30
CA GLU A 350 -6.73 -0.90 0.06
C GLU A 350 -6.12 -0.15 1.27
N LEU A 351 -6.61 1.06 1.56
CA LEU A 351 -6.22 1.83 2.73
C LEU A 351 -7.42 2.53 3.36
N VAL A 352 -7.55 2.42 4.67
CA VAL A 352 -8.52 3.19 5.47
C VAL A 352 -7.77 4.11 6.43
N VAL A 353 -8.08 5.40 6.40
CA VAL A 353 -7.48 6.43 7.25
C VAL A 353 -8.48 6.88 8.30
N VAL A 354 -8.08 6.78 9.57
CA VAL A 354 -8.95 7.08 10.73
C VAL A 354 -8.19 7.86 11.82
N PRO A 355 -8.91 8.57 12.70
CA PRO A 355 -8.33 9.08 13.93
C PRO A 355 -7.71 7.97 14.80
N ARG A 356 -6.58 8.26 15.43
CA ARG A 356 -5.90 7.38 16.40
C ARG A 356 -6.70 7.18 17.67
N ARG A 357 -7.44 8.20 18.10
CA ARG A 357 -8.26 8.19 19.31
C ARG A 357 -9.69 8.50 18.93
N GLY A 358 -10.64 8.03 19.76
CA GLY A 358 -12.03 8.37 19.55
C GLY A 358 -12.23 9.88 19.57
N THR A 359 -12.95 10.39 18.58
CA THR A 359 -13.36 11.77 18.43
C THR A 359 -14.86 11.86 18.80
N GLY A 360 -15.60 12.81 18.21
CA GLY A 360 -17.04 12.97 18.44
C GLY A 360 -17.82 11.72 18.05
N VAL A 361 -18.12 11.58 16.75
CA VAL A 361 -18.90 10.44 16.23
C VAL A 361 -18.02 9.20 16.03
N ILE A 362 -16.75 9.38 15.67
CA ILE A 362 -15.82 8.26 15.51
C ILE A 362 -15.34 7.80 16.89
N ARG A 363 -16.09 6.88 17.50
CA ARG A 363 -15.79 6.41 18.86
C ARG A 363 -14.57 5.48 18.92
N SER A 364 -13.95 5.39 20.09
CA SER A 364 -12.79 4.51 20.33
C SER A 364 -13.06 3.02 20.07
N ASP A 365 -14.29 2.55 20.27
CA ASP A 365 -14.71 1.19 19.94
C ASP A 365 -14.91 0.97 18.44
N MET A 366 -15.32 2.01 17.70
CA MET A 366 -15.38 1.98 16.23
C MET A 366 -13.98 1.82 15.63
N ILE A 367 -13.04 2.68 16.02
CA ILE A 367 -11.63 2.61 15.57
C ILE A 367 -11.05 1.22 15.86
N ARG A 368 -11.31 0.68 17.05
CA ARG A 368 -10.88 -0.67 17.41
C ARG A 368 -11.43 -1.74 16.47
N LYS A 369 -12.71 -1.67 16.09
CA LYS A 369 -13.30 -2.63 15.14
C LYS A 369 -12.69 -2.50 13.75
N ILE A 370 -12.46 -1.27 13.27
CA ILE A 370 -11.80 -1.01 11.98
C ILE A 370 -10.39 -1.62 11.96
N VAL A 371 -9.56 -1.27 12.96
CA VAL A 371 -8.19 -1.77 13.09
C VAL A 371 -8.14 -3.30 13.22
N ASN A 372 -9.15 -3.92 13.84
CA ASN A 372 -9.17 -5.37 14.04
C ASN A 372 -9.78 -6.16 12.88
N ASP A 373 -10.72 -5.58 12.14
CA ASP A 373 -11.56 -6.34 11.23
C ASP A 373 -11.52 -5.86 9.77
N ALA A 374 -10.90 -4.72 9.45
CA ALA A 374 -10.77 -4.33 8.03
C ALA A 374 -9.94 -5.38 7.26
N PRO A 375 -10.30 -5.72 6.02
CA PRO A 375 -9.50 -6.62 5.19
C PRO A 375 -8.23 -5.93 4.67
N CYS A 376 -8.20 -4.60 4.68
CA CYS A 376 -7.13 -3.76 4.16
C CYS A 376 -6.31 -3.09 5.25
N SER A 377 -5.22 -2.44 4.85
CA SER A 377 -4.37 -1.68 5.76
C SER A 377 -5.10 -0.47 6.35
N VAL A 378 -4.74 -0.11 7.58
CA VAL A 378 -5.39 0.97 8.33
C VAL A 378 -4.35 1.97 8.82
N LEU A 379 -4.41 3.21 8.34
CA LEU A 379 -3.62 4.30 8.87
C LEU A 379 -4.38 5.01 9.98
N THR A 380 -3.79 5.04 11.16
CA THR A 380 -4.29 5.83 12.28
C THR A 380 -3.50 7.13 12.39
N VAL A 381 -4.17 8.27 12.41
CA VAL A 381 -3.51 9.60 12.43
C VAL A 381 -3.74 10.33 13.76
N VAL A 382 -2.75 11.14 14.15
CA VAL A 382 -2.69 11.83 15.45
C VAL A 382 -3.67 12.99 15.53
#